data_AF-A0A969WLG7-F1
#
_entry.id   AF-A0A969WLG7-F1
#
_cell.length_a   1.000
_cell.length_b   1.000
_cell.length_c   1.000
_cell.angle_alpha   90.00
_cell.angle_beta   90.00
_cell.angle_gamma   90.00
#
_symmetry.space_group_name_H-M   'P 1'
#
loop_
_entity.id
_entity.type
_entity.pdbx_description
1 polymer ?
#
loop_
_entity_poly.entity_id
_entity_poly.type
_entity_poly.pdbx_seq_one_letter_code
_entity_poly.pdbx_strand_id
1 'polypeptide(L)'
;MKKNILAILIILALGFSHNQIQAQGVLKKVGSKVGKAIKESISESDSNTETTKEESNIDLNKVKVETNLPERGNKSTSKSEFKASAYLYVSPKGNNRNDGSKEAPFKDIQKAVDEAPEGALIRVAEGNYLGKLNAGYISIKKYVGLEGGYSPDFSERDPIKYRTSIQPRPEQAGTNSNYGLFDIYVSGNPNGRILIDGFMLDKGQMNRYVSHAATDPRFIVPEGLETGHLNPPGMVISQPSMRGQSSVSNQLIHGDVEGNVIIRNCILLNGSHYGIQMGHKGGKWEVYNNLFITNRMAACEIRGMNNKPGASIVEFHHNTVLFSWRRDWVPADKDMGYGYRFMTRVDSDVHHNIFGCNDFSALDRTRIDSDKNIEASRKTSSYENLFFNNIEADIALPSGGGKFMRIFAEDFEDVDQLAIADDNRELNDDEINTFSKLIDAAYLKAFLNIESSTSTSYNPNSSENTFRSAMGMNQRGTETNFVSMYGNAYPFEKAADLFGAIEGYGAQKIE
;
A
#
# COMPACT_ATOMS: atom_id res chain seq x y z
N MET A 1 51.72 -22.21 46.60
CA MET A 1 52.07 -21.81 45.21
C MET A 1 50.80 -21.33 44.53
N LYS A 2 50.83 -20.09 44.04
CA LYS A 2 49.71 -19.36 43.42
C LYS A 2 49.47 -19.78 41.95
N LYS A 3 48.28 -19.40 41.45
CA LYS A 3 47.77 -19.28 40.04
C LYS A 3 46.92 -20.46 39.55
N ASN A 4 45.80 -20.32 38.84
CA ASN A 4 44.89 -19.22 38.43
C ASN A 4 43.61 -19.94 37.89
N ILE A 5 42.43 -19.77 38.49
CA ILE A 5 41.23 -19.08 37.93
C ILE A 5 41.35 -18.65 36.45
N LEU A 6 40.49 -19.19 35.58
CA LEU A 6 39.79 -18.40 34.55
C LEU A 6 38.47 -19.07 34.13
N ALA A 7 37.37 -18.46 34.55
CA ALA A 7 36.04 -18.68 33.98
C ALA A 7 35.99 -18.01 32.60
N ILE A 8 35.54 -18.75 31.59
CA ILE A 8 35.31 -18.21 30.25
C ILE A 8 33.93 -17.54 30.26
N LEU A 9 33.94 -16.22 30.44
CA LEU A 9 32.83 -15.33 30.11
C LEU A 9 32.76 -15.22 28.58
N ILE A 10 31.71 -15.77 27.97
CA ILE A 10 31.36 -15.49 26.58
C ILE A 10 30.77 -14.08 26.55
N ILE A 11 31.55 -13.11 26.06
CA ILE A 11 31.05 -11.78 25.73
C ILE A 11 30.23 -11.93 24.45
N LEU A 12 28.90 -11.96 24.60
CA LEU A 12 27.95 -11.64 23.53
C LEU A 12 28.17 -10.16 23.17
N ALA A 13 28.90 -9.93 22.08
CA ALA A 13 28.94 -8.61 21.46
C ALA A 13 27.57 -8.36 20.81
N LEU A 14 26.66 -7.76 21.58
CA LEU A 14 25.51 -7.05 21.04
C LEU A 14 26.04 -5.85 20.27
N GLY A 15 26.26 -6.04 18.97
CA GLY A 15 26.47 -4.95 18.03
C GLY A 15 25.16 -4.21 17.80
N PHE A 16 24.75 -3.38 18.77
CA PHE A 16 23.80 -2.31 18.48
C PHE A 16 24.54 -1.29 17.62
N SER A 17 24.18 -1.20 16.34
CA SER A 17 24.59 -0.07 15.52
C SER A 17 23.99 1.21 16.11
N HIS A 18 24.74 2.31 16.09
CA HIS A 18 24.29 3.62 16.58
C HIS A 18 22.91 4.04 16.01
N ASN A 19 22.54 3.51 14.84
CA ASN A 19 21.27 3.76 14.16
C ASN A 19 20.04 3.10 14.84
N GLN A 20 20.21 2.03 15.63
CA GLN A 20 19.10 1.43 16.40
C GLN A 20 18.72 2.26 17.64
N ILE A 21 19.66 3.03 18.19
CA ILE A 21 19.44 3.84 19.41
C ILE A 21 18.60 5.09 19.08
N GLN A 22 18.81 5.67 17.89
CA GLN A 22 18.03 6.83 17.41
C GLN A 22 16.59 6.43 17.04
N ALA A 23 16.41 5.29 16.36
CA ALA A 23 15.09 4.71 16.08
C ALA A 23 14.32 4.36 17.37
N GLN A 24 14.99 3.79 18.39
CA GLN A 24 14.39 3.55 19.71
C GLN A 24 14.02 4.85 20.46
N GLY A 25 14.74 5.95 20.24
CA GLY A 25 14.44 7.26 20.81
C GLY A 25 13.18 7.89 20.22
N VAL A 26 12.97 7.76 18.91
CA VAL A 26 11.75 8.18 18.20
C VAL A 26 10.58 7.26 18.56
N LEU A 27 10.77 5.93 18.55
CA LEU A 27 9.78 4.94 18.99
C LEU A 27 9.32 5.17 20.44
N LYS A 28 10.21 5.56 21.36
CA LYS A 28 9.83 5.91 22.74
C LYS A 28 9.03 7.21 22.83
N LYS A 29 9.36 8.23 22.03
CA LYS A 29 8.63 9.51 22.04
C LYS A 29 7.25 9.38 21.39
N VAL A 30 7.14 8.66 20.27
CA VAL A 30 5.87 8.41 19.57
C VAL A 30 5.03 7.40 20.34
N GLY A 31 5.60 6.29 20.80
CA GLY A 31 4.90 5.26 21.57
C GLY A 31 4.37 5.74 22.93
N SER A 32 5.09 6.62 23.62
CA SER A 32 4.60 7.21 24.89
C SER A 32 3.50 8.25 24.68
N LYS A 33 3.52 9.02 23.57
CA LYS A 33 2.47 9.99 23.22
C LYS A 33 1.21 9.31 22.67
N VAL A 34 1.34 8.33 21.78
CA VAL A 34 0.22 7.51 21.27
C VAL A 34 -0.43 6.72 22.40
N GLY A 35 0.36 6.13 23.30
CA GLY A 35 -0.16 5.47 24.50
C GLY A 35 -0.89 6.41 25.47
N LYS A 36 -0.61 7.72 25.43
CA LYS A 36 -1.32 8.74 26.22
C LYS A 36 -2.63 9.19 25.54
N ALA A 37 -2.61 9.42 24.24
CA ALA A 37 -3.81 9.73 23.45
C ALA A 37 -4.84 8.59 23.47
N ILE A 38 -4.38 7.32 23.45
CA ILE A 38 -5.25 6.13 23.58
C ILE A 38 -5.83 6.00 25.00
N LYS A 39 -5.10 6.42 26.04
CA LYS A 39 -5.63 6.42 27.42
C LYS A 39 -6.71 7.49 27.61
N GLU A 40 -6.56 8.65 26.96
CA GLU A 40 -7.54 9.74 27.01
C GLU A 40 -8.85 9.36 26.28
N SER A 41 -8.78 8.67 25.14
CA SER A 41 -9.98 8.20 24.42
C SER A 41 -10.73 7.06 25.11
N ILE A 42 -10.05 6.23 25.91
CA ILE A 42 -10.68 5.18 26.74
C ILE A 42 -11.32 5.77 28.01
N SER A 43 -10.79 6.88 28.54
CA SER A 43 -11.38 7.54 29.71
C SER A 43 -12.68 8.31 29.41
N GLU A 44 -12.91 8.70 28.16
CA GLU A 44 -14.15 9.40 27.74
C GLU A 44 -15.33 8.45 27.50
N SER A 45 -15.12 7.13 27.44
CA SER A 45 -16.21 6.15 27.26
C SER A 45 -16.90 5.68 28.56
N ASP A 46 -16.40 6.05 29.75
CA ASP A 46 -16.88 5.51 31.03
C ASP A 46 -17.58 6.51 31.97
N SER A 47 -17.93 7.72 31.51
CA SER A 47 -18.75 8.63 32.33
C SER A 47 -19.74 9.44 31.52
N ASN A 48 -20.95 8.90 31.36
CA ASN A 48 -22.14 9.69 31.04
C ASN A 48 -23.16 9.54 32.17
N THR A 49 -23.38 10.62 32.93
CA THR A 49 -24.67 10.89 33.58
C THR A 49 -24.84 12.41 33.78
N GLU A 50 -25.81 12.95 33.03
CA GLU A 50 -26.69 14.09 33.31
C GLU A 50 -26.18 15.55 33.43
N THR A 51 -26.73 16.38 32.50
CA THR A 51 -27.15 17.81 32.59
C THR A 51 -26.12 18.88 33.01
N THR A 52 -25.95 20.01 32.32
CA THR A 52 -26.95 21.05 32.01
C THR A 52 -26.35 22.09 31.03
N LYS A 53 -27.22 22.87 30.37
CA LYS A 53 -26.96 23.97 29.43
C LYS A 53 -26.02 25.06 29.98
N GLU A 54 -25.16 25.62 29.13
CA GLU A 54 -25.01 27.08 28.94
C GLU A 54 -24.15 27.40 27.70
N GLU A 55 -24.68 28.30 26.86
CA GLU A 55 -24.04 28.88 25.68
C GLU A 55 -23.03 29.95 26.08
N SER A 56 -21.89 30.04 25.39
CA SER A 56 -21.24 31.33 25.16
C SER A 56 -20.44 31.33 23.86
N ASN A 57 -20.83 32.25 22.98
CA ASN A 57 -20.16 32.62 21.74
C ASN A 57 -18.79 33.25 22.03
N ILE A 58 -17.75 32.80 21.32
CA ILE A 58 -16.52 33.59 21.13
C ILE A 58 -16.17 33.60 19.63
N ASP A 59 -16.29 34.80 19.07
CA ASP A 59 -15.97 35.21 17.71
C ASP A 59 -14.44 35.34 17.56
N LEU A 60 -13.83 34.48 16.73
CA LEU A 60 -12.40 34.47 16.45
C LEU A 60 -12.10 35.01 15.05
N ASN A 61 -12.51 36.25 14.78
CA ASN A 61 -12.01 37.03 13.67
C ASN A 61 -11.18 38.21 14.19
N LYS A 62 -9.86 38.00 14.36
CA LYS A 62 -8.78 38.99 14.18
C LYS A 62 -7.46 38.48 14.77
N VAL A 63 -6.61 37.89 13.94
CA VAL A 63 -5.16 38.20 13.93
C VAL A 63 -4.64 37.98 12.51
N LYS A 64 -4.33 39.07 11.81
CA LYS A 64 -3.48 39.05 10.60
C LYS A 64 -2.02 39.10 11.05
N VAL A 65 -1.22 38.12 10.65
CA VAL A 65 0.24 38.21 10.66
C VAL A 65 0.70 38.10 9.21
N GLU A 66 1.32 39.15 8.71
CA GLU A 66 1.93 39.21 7.39
C GLU A 66 3.29 38.48 7.40
N THR A 67 3.44 37.47 6.55
CA THR A 67 4.75 36.90 6.17
C THR A 67 4.88 36.93 4.67
N ASN A 68 5.78 37.79 4.18
CA ASN A 68 6.17 37.90 2.79
C ASN A 68 6.97 36.65 2.36
N LEU A 69 6.35 35.77 1.57
CA LEU A 69 6.99 34.74 0.76
C LEU A 69 6.57 34.95 -0.71
N PRO A 70 7.46 34.69 -1.68
CA PRO A 70 7.18 34.98 -3.09
C PRO A 70 6.11 34.02 -3.63
N GLU A 71 5.07 34.58 -4.25
CA GLU A 71 4.01 33.83 -4.94
C GLU A 71 4.60 32.96 -6.07
N ARG A 72 4.74 31.65 -5.82
CA ARG A 72 4.72 30.64 -6.90
C ARG A 72 3.27 30.26 -7.11
N GLY A 73 2.76 30.59 -8.31
CA GLY A 73 1.36 30.46 -8.66
C GLY A 73 0.82 29.06 -8.37
N ASN A 74 -0.23 29.03 -7.56
CA ASN A 74 -1.15 27.91 -7.42
C ASN A 74 -1.74 27.60 -8.81
N LYS A 75 -1.08 26.73 -9.57
CA LYS A 75 -1.75 26.01 -10.64
C LYS A 75 -2.67 25.01 -9.95
N SER A 76 -3.90 25.47 -9.69
CA SER A 76 -5.07 24.62 -9.56
C SER A 76 -4.97 23.53 -10.64
N THR A 77 -4.61 22.31 -10.23
CA THR A 77 -4.63 21.11 -11.05
C THR A 77 -6.06 20.90 -11.49
N SER A 78 -6.38 21.34 -12.72
CA SER A 78 -7.67 21.04 -13.33
C SER A 78 -7.81 19.52 -13.39
N LYS A 79 -8.69 18.94 -12.56
CA LYS A 79 -9.05 17.51 -12.59
C LYS A 79 -9.29 17.10 -14.05
N SER A 80 -8.48 16.21 -14.61
CA SER A 80 -8.61 15.85 -16.02
C SER A 80 -9.92 15.07 -16.24
N GLU A 81 -10.88 15.68 -16.93
CA GLU A 81 -12.21 15.09 -17.14
C GLU A 81 -12.14 13.96 -18.17
N PHE A 82 -12.73 12.79 -17.87
CA PHE A 82 -12.84 11.68 -18.81
C PHE A 82 -13.99 11.94 -19.79
N LYS A 83 -13.66 12.20 -21.05
CA LYS A 83 -14.65 12.50 -22.08
C LYS A 83 -15.21 11.20 -22.67
N ALA A 84 -16.36 10.77 -22.15
CA ALA A 84 -17.02 9.54 -22.57
C ALA A 84 -17.61 9.64 -24.00
N SER A 85 -17.42 8.60 -24.81
CA SER A 85 -18.08 8.45 -26.13
C SER A 85 -19.50 7.89 -26.02
N ALA A 86 -19.78 7.11 -24.98
CA ALA A 86 -21.05 6.50 -24.65
C ALA A 86 -21.11 6.19 -23.15
N TYR A 87 -22.32 5.95 -22.62
CA TYR A 87 -22.53 5.54 -21.24
C TYR A 87 -23.18 4.16 -21.19
N LEU A 88 -22.67 3.29 -20.32
CA LEU A 88 -23.30 2.04 -19.94
C LEU A 88 -23.46 1.96 -18.42
N TYR A 89 -24.42 1.19 -17.96
CA TYR A 89 -24.81 1.11 -16.55
C TYR A 89 -24.75 -0.33 -16.07
N VAL A 90 -24.22 -0.52 -14.86
CA VAL A 90 -24.05 -1.82 -14.23
C VAL A 90 -24.63 -1.79 -12.82
N SER A 91 -25.49 -2.74 -12.49
CA SER A 91 -26.10 -2.88 -11.16
C SER A 91 -26.24 -4.36 -10.79
N PRO A 92 -26.05 -4.77 -9.52
CA PRO A 92 -26.24 -6.17 -9.13
C PRO A 92 -27.68 -6.66 -9.36
N LYS A 93 -28.64 -5.72 -9.43
CA LYS A 93 -30.05 -5.96 -9.75
C LYS A 93 -30.35 -6.02 -11.27
N GLY A 94 -29.35 -5.73 -12.10
CA GLY A 94 -29.46 -5.77 -13.56
C GLY A 94 -29.48 -7.19 -14.14
N ASN A 95 -29.42 -7.28 -15.47
CA ASN A 95 -29.38 -8.56 -16.19
C ASN A 95 -28.39 -8.46 -17.35
N ASN A 96 -27.54 -9.48 -17.54
CA ASN A 96 -26.57 -9.52 -18.64
C ASN A 96 -27.21 -9.66 -20.04
N ARG A 97 -28.52 -9.86 -20.12
CA ARG A 97 -29.30 -9.82 -21.36
C ARG A 97 -29.87 -8.43 -21.68
N ASN A 98 -29.74 -7.46 -20.78
CA ASN A 98 -30.17 -6.09 -21.03
C ASN A 98 -29.22 -5.39 -22.03
N ASP A 99 -29.54 -4.15 -22.41
CA ASP A 99 -28.74 -3.33 -23.33
C ASP A 99 -27.69 -2.45 -22.63
N GLY A 100 -27.71 -2.38 -21.29
CA GLY A 100 -26.79 -1.55 -20.52
C GLY A 100 -27.21 -0.09 -20.41
N SER A 101 -28.43 0.26 -20.80
CA SER A 101 -29.06 1.55 -20.49
C SER A 101 -29.26 1.73 -18.98
N LYS A 102 -29.58 2.95 -18.55
CA LYS A 102 -29.85 3.24 -17.13
C LYS A 102 -31.09 2.50 -16.63
N GLU A 103 -32.09 2.34 -17.48
CA GLU A 103 -33.37 1.67 -17.21
C GLU A 103 -33.23 0.14 -17.25
N ALA A 104 -32.31 -0.37 -18.07
CA ALA A 104 -32.00 -1.79 -18.20
C ALA A 104 -30.47 -2.02 -18.08
N PRO A 105 -29.90 -1.91 -16.86
CA PRO A 105 -28.46 -2.04 -16.67
C PRO A 105 -28.00 -3.49 -16.82
N PHE A 106 -26.73 -3.67 -17.18
CA PHE A 106 -26.07 -4.97 -17.11
C PHE A 106 -25.92 -5.42 -15.65
N LYS A 107 -25.78 -6.74 -15.43
CA LYS A 107 -25.50 -7.29 -14.10
C LYS A 107 -24.02 -7.23 -13.76
N ASP A 108 -23.17 -7.68 -14.68
CA ASP A 108 -21.73 -7.82 -14.46
C ASP A 108 -20.93 -6.73 -15.18
N ILE A 109 -19.88 -6.21 -14.50
CA ILE A 109 -18.93 -5.27 -15.11
C ILE A 109 -18.27 -5.87 -16.36
N GLN A 110 -17.91 -7.16 -16.33
CA GLN A 110 -17.30 -7.81 -17.49
C GLN A 110 -18.20 -7.74 -18.73
N LYS A 111 -19.52 -7.92 -18.57
CA LYS A 111 -20.45 -7.83 -19.69
C LYS A 111 -20.48 -6.42 -20.27
N ALA A 112 -20.50 -5.40 -19.42
CA ALA A 112 -20.44 -4.00 -19.86
C ALA A 112 -19.12 -3.69 -20.58
N VAL A 113 -17.98 -4.16 -20.05
CA VAL A 113 -16.67 -4.01 -20.71
C VAL A 113 -16.67 -4.69 -22.07
N ASP A 114 -17.22 -5.90 -22.19
CA ASP A 114 -17.27 -6.64 -23.46
C ASP A 114 -18.11 -5.91 -24.53
N GLU A 115 -19.24 -5.30 -24.15
CA GLU A 115 -20.16 -4.59 -25.06
C GLU A 115 -19.81 -3.12 -25.31
N ALA A 116 -19.04 -2.48 -24.42
CA ALA A 116 -18.68 -1.07 -24.51
C ALA A 116 -17.97 -0.71 -25.83
N PRO A 117 -18.38 0.34 -26.55
CA PRO A 117 -17.54 0.90 -27.60
C PRO A 117 -16.27 1.54 -27.00
N GLU A 118 -15.23 1.71 -27.83
CA GLU A 118 -14.02 2.44 -27.45
C GLU A 118 -14.36 3.85 -26.95
N GLY A 119 -13.75 4.26 -25.84
CA GLY A 119 -13.98 5.52 -25.14
C GLY A 119 -15.23 5.59 -24.27
N ALA A 120 -15.99 4.50 -24.11
CA ALA A 120 -17.19 4.52 -23.26
C ALA A 120 -16.85 4.68 -21.77
N LEU A 121 -17.78 5.24 -21.01
CA LEU A 121 -17.76 5.26 -19.55
C LEU A 121 -18.84 4.33 -19.00
N ILE A 122 -18.43 3.38 -18.16
CA ILE A 122 -19.32 2.43 -17.50
C ILE A 122 -19.53 2.90 -16.06
N ARG A 123 -20.77 3.26 -15.74
CA ARG A 123 -21.21 3.68 -14.39
C ARG A 123 -21.68 2.47 -13.61
N VAL A 124 -21.12 2.28 -12.42
CA VAL A 124 -21.32 1.07 -11.63
C VAL A 124 -21.96 1.44 -10.29
N ALA A 125 -23.11 0.84 -10.02
CA ALA A 125 -23.81 1.00 -8.75
C ALA A 125 -23.05 0.33 -7.59
N GLU A 126 -23.49 0.59 -6.36
CA GLU A 126 -23.02 -0.13 -5.19
C GLU A 126 -23.21 -1.65 -5.35
N GLY A 127 -22.23 -2.41 -4.86
CA GLY A 127 -22.24 -3.87 -4.92
C GLY A 127 -20.85 -4.48 -5.03
N ASN A 128 -20.80 -5.82 -4.91
CA ASN A 128 -19.59 -6.60 -5.08
C ASN A 128 -19.60 -7.33 -6.43
N TYR A 129 -18.60 -7.07 -7.28
CA TYR A 129 -18.56 -7.55 -8.66
C TYR A 129 -17.39 -8.50 -8.88
N LEU A 130 -17.68 -9.79 -9.06
CA LEU A 130 -16.67 -10.85 -9.18
C LEU A 130 -16.34 -11.23 -10.63
N GLY A 131 -16.79 -10.40 -11.59
CA GLY A 131 -16.58 -10.65 -13.01
C GLY A 131 -17.38 -11.81 -13.59
N LYS A 132 -17.03 -12.20 -14.82
CA LYS A 132 -17.77 -13.19 -15.60
C LYS A 132 -17.81 -14.52 -14.85
N LEU A 133 -19.04 -14.99 -14.56
CA LEU A 133 -19.29 -16.24 -13.82
C LEU A 133 -18.56 -16.29 -12.47
N ASN A 134 -18.39 -15.14 -11.81
CA ASN A 134 -17.68 -15.00 -10.53
C ASN A 134 -16.22 -15.50 -10.59
N ALA A 135 -15.50 -15.25 -11.69
CA ALA A 135 -14.11 -15.67 -11.83
C ALA A 135 -13.13 -14.95 -10.88
N GLY A 136 -13.56 -13.87 -10.21
CA GLY A 136 -12.75 -13.11 -9.25
C GLY A 136 -11.96 -11.95 -9.85
N TYR A 137 -12.15 -11.64 -11.14
CA TYR A 137 -11.46 -10.55 -11.83
C TYR A 137 -12.27 -9.97 -12.99
N ILE A 138 -11.90 -8.76 -13.41
CA ILE A 138 -12.41 -8.07 -14.60
C ILE A 138 -11.25 -7.90 -15.59
N SER A 139 -11.41 -8.42 -16.81
CA SER A 139 -10.45 -8.26 -17.91
C SER A 139 -10.86 -7.09 -18.81
N ILE A 140 -9.94 -6.14 -19.01
CA ILE A 140 -10.15 -4.95 -19.82
C ILE A 140 -9.16 -4.98 -20.99
N LYS A 141 -9.69 -4.97 -22.21
CA LYS A 141 -8.92 -5.06 -23.47
C LYS A 141 -9.24 -3.93 -24.46
N LYS A 142 -9.94 -2.90 -23.98
CA LYS A 142 -10.40 -1.73 -24.74
C LYS A 142 -10.18 -0.47 -23.90
N TYR A 143 -10.06 0.68 -24.55
CA TYR A 143 -9.97 1.97 -23.88
C TYR A 143 -11.34 2.37 -23.35
N VAL A 144 -11.62 2.07 -22.09
CA VAL A 144 -12.88 2.39 -21.42
C VAL A 144 -12.62 2.99 -20.04
N GLY A 145 -13.59 3.76 -19.56
CA GLY A 145 -13.63 4.21 -18.18
C GLY A 145 -14.59 3.35 -17.36
N LEU A 146 -14.22 3.07 -16.12
CA LEU A 146 -15.07 2.50 -15.09
C LEU A 146 -15.21 3.51 -13.95
N GLU A 147 -16.45 3.82 -13.58
CA GLU A 147 -16.77 4.76 -12.51
C GLU A 147 -17.74 4.11 -11.51
N GLY A 148 -17.20 3.68 -10.38
CA GLY A 148 -17.95 3.18 -9.24
C GLY A 148 -18.50 4.31 -8.37
N GLY A 149 -19.26 3.93 -7.35
CA GLY A 149 -19.80 4.87 -6.37
C GLY A 149 -21.23 5.33 -6.62
N TYR A 150 -22.01 4.66 -7.47
CA TYR A 150 -23.38 5.09 -7.76
C TYR A 150 -24.42 4.47 -6.84
N SER A 151 -25.44 5.23 -6.49
CA SER A 151 -26.67 4.70 -5.91
C SER A 151 -27.31 3.64 -6.82
N PRO A 152 -28.15 2.71 -6.30
CA PRO A 152 -28.76 1.65 -7.12
C PRO A 152 -29.58 2.12 -8.33
N ASP A 153 -30.08 3.35 -8.27
CA ASP A 153 -30.85 4.03 -9.32
C ASP A 153 -30.01 5.06 -10.12
N PHE A 154 -28.72 5.16 -9.84
CA PHE A 154 -27.76 6.07 -10.47
C PHE A 154 -28.19 7.55 -10.41
N SER A 155 -28.88 7.95 -9.34
CA SER A 155 -29.29 9.35 -9.09
C SER A 155 -28.23 10.13 -8.32
N GLU A 156 -27.42 9.46 -7.51
CA GLU A 156 -26.35 10.04 -6.70
C GLU A 156 -25.04 9.26 -6.96
N ARG A 157 -23.90 9.96 -6.87
CA ARG A 157 -22.58 9.35 -6.85
C ARG A 157 -21.82 9.81 -5.61
N ASP A 158 -21.40 8.85 -4.81
CA ASP A 158 -20.53 9.00 -3.66
C ASP A 158 -19.81 7.65 -3.46
N PRO A 159 -18.52 7.54 -3.84
CA PRO A 159 -17.77 6.28 -3.72
C PRO A 159 -17.58 5.75 -2.30
N ILE A 160 -17.73 6.59 -1.28
CA ILE A 160 -17.62 6.19 0.13
C ILE A 160 -18.94 5.62 0.63
N LYS A 161 -20.04 6.27 0.27
CA LYS A 161 -21.40 5.86 0.65
C LYS A 161 -21.90 4.67 -0.16
N TYR A 162 -21.76 4.69 -1.49
CA TYR A 162 -22.26 3.68 -2.41
C TYR A 162 -21.15 2.77 -2.90
N ARG A 163 -20.70 1.88 -2.03
CA ARG A 163 -19.45 1.14 -2.24
C ARG A 163 -19.54 0.17 -3.42
N THR A 164 -18.73 0.41 -4.43
CA THR A 164 -18.49 -0.52 -5.55
C THR A 164 -17.20 -1.28 -5.29
N SER A 165 -17.30 -2.60 -5.08
CA SER A 165 -16.16 -3.42 -4.68
C SER A 165 -15.86 -4.59 -5.61
N ILE A 166 -14.62 -5.05 -5.58
CA ILE A 166 -14.20 -6.38 -6.02
C ILE A 166 -13.54 -7.05 -4.80
N GLN A 167 -14.32 -7.89 -4.13
CA GLN A 167 -13.94 -8.63 -2.92
C GLN A 167 -14.16 -10.13 -3.15
N PRO A 168 -13.20 -10.82 -3.79
CA PRO A 168 -13.25 -12.27 -3.90
C PRO A 168 -13.21 -12.94 -2.53
N ARG A 169 -13.77 -14.15 -2.50
CA ARG A 169 -13.75 -15.07 -1.36
C ARG A 169 -12.90 -16.30 -1.71
N PRO A 170 -12.68 -17.24 -0.79
CA PRO A 170 -11.87 -18.43 -1.06
C PRO A 170 -12.29 -19.22 -2.30
N GLU A 171 -13.57 -19.17 -2.69
CA GLU A 171 -14.09 -19.84 -3.88
C GLU A 171 -13.59 -19.21 -5.21
N GLN A 172 -13.11 -17.96 -5.15
CA GLN A 172 -12.50 -17.25 -6.27
C GLN A 172 -10.97 -17.22 -6.21
N ALA A 173 -10.37 -17.89 -5.23
CA ALA A 173 -8.93 -18.11 -5.23
C ALA A 173 -8.57 -19.06 -6.38
N GLY A 174 -8.30 -18.51 -7.57
CA GLY A 174 -7.96 -19.28 -8.75
C GLY A 174 -6.69 -20.11 -8.59
N THR A 175 -6.46 -21.03 -9.54
CA THR A 175 -5.10 -21.53 -9.78
C THR A 175 -4.23 -20.36 -10.25
N ASN A 176 -2.91 -20.42 -10.02
CA ASN A 176 -1.89 -19.34 -10.06
C ASN A 176 -1.76 -18.49 -11.36
N SER A 177 -2.83 -18.26 -12.12
CA SER A 177 -2.92 -17.34 -13.25
C SER A 177 -2.75 -15.91 -12.75
N ASN A 178 -1.92 -15.10 -13.40
CA ASN A 178 -1.54 -13.75 -12.96
C ASN A 178 -2.62 -12.67 -13.21
N TYR A 179 -3.90 -12.97 -13.01
CA TYR A 179 -4.97 -11.97 -13.20
C TYR A 179 -5.06 -11.05 -11.97
N GLY A 180 -4.90 -9.74 -12.18
CA GLY A 180 -5.29 -8.76 -11.18
C GLY A 180 -6.82 -8.73 -10.98
N LEU A 181 -7.32 -8.13 -9.90
CA LEU A 181 -8.77 -7.92 -9.75
C LEU A 181 -9.32 -7.04 -10.90
N PHE A 182 -8.54 -6.04 -11.29
CA PHE A 182 -8.55 -5.50 -12.65
C PHE A 182 -7.31 -5.99 -13.41
N ASP A 183 -7.53 -6.61 -14.56
CA ASP A 183 -6.48 -7.09 -15.46
C ASP A 183 -6.60 -6.37 -16.81
N ILE A 184 -5.69 -5.43 -17.06
CA ILE A 184 -5.83 -4.38 -18.08
C ILE A 184 -4.72 -4.51 -19.12
N TYR A 185 -5.06 -5.01 -20.30
CA TYR A 185 -4.13 -5.16 -21.43
C TYR A 185 -4.66 -4.47 -22.66
N VAL A 186 -4.18 -3.24 -22.90
CA VAL A 186 -4.67 -2.39 -23.99
C VAL A 186 -3.50 -1.72 -24.70
N SER A 187 -3.47 -1.77 -26.03
CA SER A 187 -2.43 -1.13 -26.83
C SER A 187 -2.92 -0.81 -28.23
N GLY A 188 -2.17 0.02 -28.97
CA GLY A 188 -2.45 0.38 -30.35
C GLY A 188 -3.05 1.78 -30.51
N ASN A 189 -3.33 2.50 -29.41
CA ASN A 189 -3.76 3.89 -29.46
C ASN A 189 -3.03 4.73 -28.38
N PRO A 190 -1.97 5.47 -28.76
CA PRO A 190 -1.24 6.36 -27.86
C PRO A 190 -2.08 7.46 -27.19
N ASN A 191 -3.26 7.76 -27.76
CA ASN A 191 -4.19 8.75 -27.23
C ASN A 191 -5.40 8.10 -26.53
N GLY A 192 -5.46 6.76 -26.49
CA GLY A 192 -6.50 6.03 -25.80
C GLY A 192 -6.47 6.32 -24.30
N ARG A 193 -7.62 6.19 -23.63
CA ARG A 193 -7.77 6.52 -22.22
C ARG A 193 -8.40 5.37 -21.45
N ILE A 194 -7.80 5.00 -20.33
CA ILE A 194 -8.38 4.13 -19.31
C ILE A 194 -8.68 4.98 -18.08
N LEU A 195 -9.84 4.78 -17.47
CA LEU A 195 -10.19 5.35 -16.17
C LEU A 195 -10.64 4.24 -15.24
N ILE A 196 -10.10 4.21 -14.02
CA ILE A 196 -10.61 3.42 -12.90
C ILE A 196 -10.88 4.41 -11.75
N ASP A 197 -12.15 4.62 -11.41
CA ASP A 197 -12.57 5.65 -10.46
C ASP A 197 -13.56 5.09 -9.42
N GLY A 198 -13.25 5.22 -8.13
CA GLY A 198 -14.22 4.96 -7.07
C GLY A 198 -14.43 3.48 -6.75
N PHE A 199 -13.41 2.63 -6.91
CA PHE A 199 -13.49 1.19 -6.63
C PHE A 199 -12.77 0.79 -5.34
N MET A 200 -13.34 -0.19 -4.64
CA MET A 200 -12.70 -0.85 -3.50
C MET A 200 -12.23 -2.25 -3.89
N LEU A 201 -10.92 -2.45 -3.96
CA LEU A 201 -10.25 -3.68 -4.37
C LEU A 201 -9.64 -4.32 -3.14
N ASP A 202 -10.22 -5.43 -2.67
CA ASP A 202 -9.80 -6.05 -1.43
C ASP A 202 -9.69 -7.57 -1.55
N LYS A 203 -8.54 -8.11 -1.12
CA LYS A 203 -8.28 -9.56 -1.05
C LYS A 203 -8.34 -10.12 0.36
N GLY A 204 -8.74 -9.31 1.36
CA GLY A 204 -8.79 -9.69 2.76
C GLY A 204 -9.51 -11.01 2.97
N GLN A 205 -10.71 -11.17 2.42
CA GLN A 205 -11.52 -12.39 2.58
C GLN A 205 -11.03 -13.59 1.77
N MET A 206 -10.27 -13.35 0.69
CA MET A 206 -9.76 -14.40 -0.19
C MET A 206 -8.46 -15.02 0.35
N ASN A 207 -7.57 -14.21 0.92
CA ASN A 207 -6.25 -14.64 1.38
C ASN A 207 -6.32 -15.65 2.54
N ARG A 208 -5.23 -16.41 2.75
CA ARG A 208 -5.06 -17.29 3.91
C ARG A 208 -4.27 -16.58 5.01
N TYR A 209 -4.78 -16.60 6.22
CA TYR A 209 -4.08 -16.06 7.41
C TYR A 209 -3.94 -17.12 8.49
N VAL A 210 -2.94 -16.98 9.33
CA VAL A 210 -2.88 -17.70 10.61
C VAL A 210 -4.09 -17.29 11.46
N SER A 211 -4.72 -18.26 12.12
CA SER A 211 -5.89 -18.01 12.97
C SER A 211 -5.51 -17.88 14.44
N HIS A 212 -6.48 -17.45 15.26
CA HIS A 212 -6.38 -17.40 16.72
C HIS A 212 -6.13 -18.76 17.39
N ALA A 213 -6.23 -19.86 16.65
CA ALA A 213 -5.92 -21.20 17.15
C ALA A 213 -4.43 -21.58 17.00
N ALA A 214 -3.56 -20.64 16.59
CA ALA A 214 -2.11 -20.86 16.56
C ALA A 214 -1.59 -21.36 17.91
N THR A 215 -0.77 -22.40 17.88
CA THR A 215 -0.20 -23.03 19.08
C THR A 215 1.25 -22.60 19.32
N ASP A 216 1.92 -22.09 18.29
CA ASP A 216 3.27 -21.58 18.38
C ASP A 216 3.25 -20.08 18.78
N PRO A 217 3.91 -19.70 19.90
CA PRO A 217 3.96 -18.32 20.39
C PRO A 217 4.43 -17.30 19.35
N ARG A 218 5.16 -17.73 18.32
CA ARG A 218 5.67 -16.86 17.26
C ARG A 218 4.58 -16.35 16.30
N PHE A 219 3.43 -17.01 16.27
CA PHE A 219 2.35 -16.71 15.32
C PHE A 219 1.03 -16.34 16.03
N ILE A 220 1.11 -15.91 17.29
CA ILE A 220 -0.03 -15.38 18.02
C ILE A 220 -0.55 -14.12 17.31
N VAL A 221 -1.87 -14.05 17.18
CA VAL A 221 -2.53 -12.89 16.59
C VAL A 221 -2.35 -11.69 17.52
N PRO A 222 -1.86 -10.53 17.03
CA PRO A 222 -1.77 -9.33 17.84
C PRO A 222 -3.14 -8.92 18.39
N GLU A 223 -3.16 -8.35 19.60
CA GLU A 223 -4.38 -7.94 20.29
C GLU A 223 -5.23 -7.00 19.42
N GLY A 224 -6.52 -7.32 19.28
CA GLY A 224 -7.49 -6.51 18.53
C GLY A 224 -7.52 -6.73 17.02
N LEU A 225 -6.58 -7.51 16.46
CA LEU A 225 -6.58 -7.82 15.02
C LEU A 225 -7.46 -9.03 14.71
N GLU A 226 -8.18 -8.96 13.59
CA GLU A 226 -9.06 -10.05 13.14
C GLU A 226 -8.26 -11.29 12.74
N THR A 227 -7.10 -11.10 12.09
CA THR A 227 -6.28 -12.18 11.55
C THR A 227 -4.86 -12.15 12.11
N GLY A 228 -4.22 -13.31 12.18
CA GLY A 228 -2.77 -13.41 12.34
C GLY A 228 -2.02 -13.13 11.04
N HIS A 229 -0.80 -13.64 10.99
CA HIS A 229 0.10 -13.52 9.84
C HIS A 229 -0.55 -13.92 8.51
N LEU A 230 -0.35 -13.12 7.48
CA LEU A 230 -0.61 -13.55 6.11
C LEU A 230 0.26 -14.77 5.80
N ASN A 231 -0.34 -15.83 5.26
CA ASN A 231 0.45 -16.88 4.62
C ASN A 231 0.89 -16.32 3.26
N PRO A 232 2.20 -16.09 3.03
CA PRO A 232 2.64 -15.54 1.75
C PRO A 232 2.31 -16.53 0.64
N PRO A 233 1.95 -16.05 -0.57
CA PRO A 233 1.88 -16.90 -1.74
C PRO A 233 3.10 -17.83 -1.91
N GLY A 234 2.82 -19.13 -2.07
CA GLY A 234 3.86 -20.17 -2.18
C GLY A 234 4.45 -20.64 -0.84
N MET A 235 4.05 -20.05 0.28
CA MET A 235 4.57 -20.35 1.63
C MET A 235 3.42 -20.61 2.60
N VAL A 236 3.30 -21.85 3.10
CA VAL A 236 2.32 -22.19 4.14
C VAL A 236 3.00 -22.11 5.50
N ILE A 237 2.44 -21.29 6.39
CA ILE A 237 2.83 -21.27 7.80
C ILE A 237 2.13 -22.46 8.47
N SER A 238 2.89 -23.38 9.03
CA SER A 238 2.40 -24.63 9.66
C SER A 238 1.71 -24.37 11.01
N GLN A 239 0.61 -23.61 10.98
CA GLN A 239 -0.27 -23.29 12.10
C GLN A 239 -1.73 -23.37 11.62
N PRO A 240 -2.70 -23.53 12.54
CA PRO A 240 -4.11 -23.33 12.23
C PRO A 240 -4.34 -21.99 11.51
N SER A 241 -5.18 -22.02 10.49
CA SER A 241 -5.42 -20.89 9.59
C SER A 241 -6.91 -20.59 9.43
N MET A 242 -7.22 -19.42 8.89
CA MET A 242 -8.57 -18.98 8.56
C MET A 242 -8.64 -18.41 7.14
N ARG A 243 -9.88 -18.23 6.65
CA ARG A 243 -10.24 -17.72 5.32
C ARG A 243 -9.78 -18.65 4.19
N GLY A 244 -9.00 -18.16 3.24
CA GLY A 244 -8.59 -18.88 2.03
C GLY A 244 -7.83 -20.17 2.31
N GLN A 245 -7.89 -21.11 1.37
CA GLN A 245 -7.01 -22.29 1.40
C GLN A 245 -5.55 -21.92 1.13
N SER A 246 -5.29 -20.86 0.37
CA SER A 246 -3.97 -20.31 0.09
C SER A 246 -4.09 -18.82 -0.26
N SER A 247 -2.97 -18.11 -0.20
CA SER A 247 -2.84 -16.79 -0.80
C SER A 247 -2.18 -16.93 -2.17
N VAL A 248 -2.58 -16.12 -3.14
CA VAL A 248 -2.08 -16.18 -4.53
C VAL A 248 -1.30 -14.93 -4.91
N SER A 249 -0.30 -15.05 -5.78
CA SER A 249 0.59 -13.94 -6.18
C SER A 249 -0.02 -13.04 -7.26
N ASN A 250 -1.28 -12.63 -7.09
CA ASN A 250 -1.92 -11.69 -8.02
C ASN A 250 -2.14 -10.34 -7.38
N GLN A 251 -1.96 -9.30 -8.19
CA GLN A 251 -2.10 -7.91 -7.82
C GLN A 251 -3.57 -7.51 -7.66
N LEU A 252 -3.83 -6.32 -7.12
CA LEU A 252 -5.16 -5.74 -7.19
C LEU A 252 -5.42 -5.16 -8.57
N ILE A 253 -4.45 -4.46 -9.15
CA ILE A 253 -4.47 -4.03 -10.56
C ILE A 253 -3.20 -4.51 -11.26
N HIS A 254 -3.39 -5.17 -12.41
CA HIS A 254 -2.31 -5.73 -13.21
C HIS A 254 -2.51 -5.40 -14.70
N GLY A 255 -1.42 -5.45 -15.47
CA GLY A 255 -1.45 -5.47 -16.92
C GLY A 255 -0.52 -4.46 -17.59
N ASP A 256 -0.61 -4.34 -18.91
CA ASP A 256 0.28 -3.50 -19.72
C ASP A 256 -0.51 -2.61 -20.68
N VAL A 257 -0.32 -1.29 -20.57
CA VAL A 257 -1.12 -0.30 -21.30
C VAL A 257 -0.24 0.67 -22.11
N GLU A 258 -0.65 0.94 -23.34
CA GLU A 258 -0.22 2.10 -24.13
C GLU A 258 -1.35 3.13 -24.16
N GLY A 259 -1.05 4.41 -23.95
CA GLY A 259 -2.02 5.49 -23.84
C GLY A 259 -2.05 6.09 -22.44
N ASN A 260 -3.13 6.81 -22.14
CA ASN A 260 -3.31 7.51 -20.87
C ASN A 260 -4.12 6.67 -19.88
N VAL A 261 -3.73 6.68 -18.62
CA VAL A 261 -4.40 5.93 -17.55
C VAL A 261 -4.65 6.86 -16.38
N ILE A 262 -5.88 6.86 -15.86
CA ILE A 262 -6.22 7.55 -14.63
C ILE A 262 -6.74 6.50 -13.64
N ILE A 263 -6.13 6.42 -12.46
CA ILE A 263 -6.61 5.61 -11.35
C ILE A 263 -6.81 6.53 -10.16
N ARG A 264 -8.07 6.72 -9.74
CA ARG A 264 -8.38 7.66 -8.67
C ARG A 264 -9.53 7.24 -7.76
N ASN A 265 -9.59 7.82 -6.58
CA ASN A 265 -10.66 7.60 -5.61
C ASN A 265 -10.81 6.10 -5.24
N CYS A 266 -9.76 5.30 -5.41
CA CYS A 266 -9.82 3.86 -5.19
C CYS A 266 -9.23 3.48 -3.82
N ILE A 267 -9.71 2.38 -3.27
CA ILE A 267 -9.14 1.73 -2.09
C ILE A 267 -8.52 0.41 -2.53
N LEU A 268 -7.21 0.25 -2.35
CA LEU A 268 -6.43 -0.93 -2.72
C LEU A 268 -5.90 -1.60 -1.44
N LEU A 269 -6.58 -2.67 -1.03
CA LEU A 269 -6.50 -3.22 0.31
C LEU A 269 -6.11 -4.71 0.32
N ASN A 270 -5.34 -5.12 1.32
CA ASN A 270 -5.04 -6.53 1.64
C ASN A 270 -4.47 -7.33 0.45
N GLY A 271 -3.72 -6.68 -0.44
CA GLY A 271 -3.04 -7.36 -1.53
C GLY A 271 -2.02 -8.38 -1.02
N SER A 272 -2.16 -9.66 -1.39
CA SER A 272 -1.15 -10.70 -1.14
C SER A 272 0.06 -10.61 -2.09
N HIS A 273 0.07 -9.59 -2.95
CA HIS A 273 1.11 -9.17 -3.87
C HIS A 273 0.96 -7.64 -4.03
N TYR A 274 1.47 -7.04 -5.11
CA TYR A 274 1.37 -5.58 -5.30
C TYR A 274 -0.08 -5.05 -5.29
N GLY A 275 -0.25 -3.81 -4.83
CA GLY A 275 -1.49 -3.06 -5.07
C GLY A 275 -1.67 -2.83 -6.57
N ILE A 276 -0.74 -2.10 -7.19
CA ILE A 276 -0.63 -1.92 -8.64
C ILE A 276 0.72 -2.48 -9.10
N GLN A 277 0.71 -3.39 -10.08
CA GLN A 277 1.90 -3.71 -10.86
C GLN A 277 1.58 -3.70 -12.35
N MET A 278 2.08 -2.71 -13.08
CA MET A 278 1.72 -2.51 -14.48
C MET A 278 2.90 -2.16 -15.38
N GLY A 279 2.77 -2.47 -16.66
CA GLY A 279 3.69 -2.09 -17.72
C GLY A 279 3.22 -0.87 -18.51
N HIS A 280 4.03 0.19 -18.50
CA HIS A 280 3.75 1.44 -19.18
C HIS A 280 4.41 1.45 -20.57
N LYS A 281 3.62 1.17 -21.61
CA LYS A 281 4.10 1.13 -23.01
C LYS A 281 4.25 2.51 -23.64
N GLY A 282 3.63 3.54 -23.07
CA GLY A 282 3.80 4.95 -23.44
C GLY A 282 2.53 5.75 -23.18
N GLY A 283 2.62 7.08 -23.10
CA GLY A 283 1.52 7.97 -22.68
C GLY A 283 1.74 8.63 -21.31
N LYS A 284 0.67 9.19 -20.73
CA LYS A 284 0.68 9.85 -19.41
C LYS A 284 -0.29 9.18 -18.45
N TRP A 285 0.20 8.80 -17.29
CA TRP A 285 -0.59 8.13 -16.26
C TRP A 285 -0.68 9.00 -15.02
N GLU A 286 -1.88 9.13 -14.47
CA GLU A 286 -2.15 9.83 -13.21
C GLU A 286 -2.74 8.83 -12.22
N VAL A 287 -2.05 8.60 -11.11
CA VAL A 287 -2.51 7.74 -10.01
C VAL A 287 -2.64 8.62 -8.78
N TYR A 288 -3.88 9.03 -8.47
CA TYR A 288 -4.09 10.02 -7.42
C TYR A 288 -5.35 9.84 -6.62
N ASN A 289 -5.37 10.41 -5.42
CA ASN A 289 -6.50 10.30 -4.51
C ASN A 289 -6.88 8.84 -4.20
N ASN A 290 -5.89 7.97 -4.00
CA ASN A 290 -6.13 6.57 -3.66
C ASN A 290 -5.61 6.24 -2.26
N LEU A 291 -6.23 5.23 -1.65
CA LEU A 291 -5.77 4.59 -0.44
C LEU A 291 -5.10 3.26 -0.79
N PHE A 292 -3.83 3.09 -0.41
CA PHE A 292 -3.13 1.81 -0.49
C PHE A 292 -2.84 1.32 0.91
N ILE A 293 -3.41 0.19 1.31
CA ILE A 293 -3.33 -0.27 2.69
C ILE A 293 -3.03 -1.77 2.71
N THR A 294 -1.99 -2.16 3.44
CA THR A 294 -1.59 -3.57 3.66
C THR A 294 -1.43 -4.38 2.38
N ASN A 295 -0.65 -3.84 1.44
CA ASN A 295 -0.24 -4.54 0.22
C ASN A 295 1.15 -5.16 0.41
N ARG A 296 1.28 -6.46 0.11
CA ARG A 296 2.57 -7.14 0.08
C ARG A 296 3.38 -6.68 -1.15
N MET A 297 4.70 -6.80 -1.10
CA MET A 297 5.62 -6.38 -2.15
C MET A 297 5.76 -4.86 -2.28
N ALA A 298 4.78 -4.19 -2.89
CA ALA A 298 4.70 -2.74 -2.88
C ALA A 298 3.28 -2.24 -3.14
N ALA A 299 2.97 -1.02 -2.70
CA ALA A 299 1.70 -0.40 -3.04
C ALA A 299 1.59 -0.11 -4.54
N CYS A 300 2.62 0.48 -5.16
CA CYS A 300 2.63 0.80 -6.59
C CYS A 300 3.98 0.54 -7.26
N GLU A 301 3.96 -0.23 -8.36
CA GLU A 301 5.08 -0.43 -9.26
C GLU A 301 4.62 -0.29 -10.72
N ILE A 302 5.10 0.74 -11.41
CA ILE A 302 4.82 0.95 -12.84
C ILE A 302 6.15 0.95 -13.57
N ARG A 303 6.37 -0.02 -14.47
CA ARG A 303 7.63 -0.18 -15.21
C ARG A 303 7.50 0.34 -16.64
N GLY A 304 8.50 1.08 -17.13
CA GLY A 304 8.54 1.47 -18.53
C GLY A 304 8.78 0.28 -19.46
N MET A 305 7.99 0.16 -20.53
CA MET A 305 8.10 -0.90 -21.54
C MET A 305 8.54 -0.38 -22.92
N ASN A 306 8.86 0.91 -23.02
CA ASN A 306 9.49 1.48 -24.21
C ASN A 306 10.91 1.95 -23.88
N ASN A 307 11.74 2.11 -24.91
CA ASN A 307 13.12 2.58 -24.76
C ASN A 307 13.26 4.07 -25.10
N LYS A 308 12.15 4.81 -25.24
CA LYS A 308 12.17 6.21 -25.65
C LYS A 308 12.07 7.08 -24.40
N PRO A 309 13.13 7.82 -24.00
CA PRO A 309 13.06 8.72 -22.85
C PRO A 309 11.87 9.68 -22.94
N GLY A 310 11.20 9.92 -21.81
CA GLY A 310 10.02 10.77 -21.72
C GLY A 310 8.75 10.26 -22.43
N ALA A 311 8.74 9.04 -22.95
CA ALA A 311 7.54 8.47 -23.57
C ALA A 311 6.57 7.85 -22.56
N SER A 312 7.05 7.52 -21.35
CA SER A 312 6.24 7.02 -20.24
C SER A 312 6.38 7.96 -19.06
N ILE A 313 5.27 8.59 -18.65
CA ILE A 313 5.24 9.59 -17.58
C ILE A 313 4.16 9.18 -16.59
N VAL A 314 4.51 9.11 -15.31
CA VAL A 314 3.60 8.81 -14.20
C VAL A 314 3.59 9.98 -13.23
N GLU A 315 2.42 10.47 -12.90
CA GLU A 315 2.18 11.36 -11.76
C GLU A 315 1.49 10.54 -10.66
N PHE A 316 2.14 10.42 -9.50
CA PHE A 316 1.63 9.70 -8.33
C PHE A 316 1.46 10.71 -7.19
N HIS A 317 0.24 11.19 -6.98
CA HIS A 317 0.02 12.29 -6.05
C HIS A 317 -1.24 12.18 -5.20
N HIS A 318 -1.25 12.83 -4.04
CA HIS A 318 -2.41 12.82 -3.15
C HIS A 318 -2.89 11.39 -2.84
N ASN A 319 -1.98 10.43 -2.67
CA ASN A 319 -2.30 9.08 -2.23
C ASN A 319 -1.88 8.90 -0.77
N THR A 320 -2.66 8.13 -0.02
CA THR A 320 -2.28 7.67 1.32
C THR A 320 -1.85 6.23 1.23
N VAL A 321 -0.58 5.94 1.56
CA VAL A 321 0.06 4.64 1.41
C VAL A 321 0.55 4.14 2.76
N LEU A 322 -0.13 3.13 3.29
CA LEU A 322 0.11 2.58 4.62
C LEU A 322 0.39 1.09 4.60
N PHE A 323 1.27 0.64 5.49
CA PHE A 323 1.45 -0.79 5.79
C PHE A 323 1.90 -1.64 4.58
N SER A 324 2.77 -1.15 3.70
CA SER A 324 3.34 -2.03 2.67
C SER A 324 4.24 -3.09 3.30
N TRP A 325 4.13 -4.35 2.90
CA TRP A 325 4.83 -5.48 3.54
C TRP A 325 5.89 -6.10 2.64
N ARG A 326 7.02 -6.51 3.23
CA ARG A 326 8.05 -7.34 2.59
C ARG A 326 7.49 -8.61 1.95
N ARG A 327 8.29 -9.28 1.11
CA ARG A 327 7.86 -10.52 0.45
C ARG A 327 7.57 -11.64 1.44
N ASP A 328 8.39 -11.84 2.45
CA ASP A 328 8.24 -12.96 3.38
C ASP A 328 8.51 -12.48 4.79
N TRP A 329 7.83 -13.05 5.78
CA TRP A 329 7.89 -12.60 7.18
C TRP A 329 9.27 -12.76 7.85
N VAL A 330 10.21 -13.44 7.18
CA VAL A 330 11.56 -13.70 7.69
C VAL A 330 12.35 -12.39 7.87
N PRO A 331 12.96 -12.14 9.05
CA PRO A 331 13.72 -10.90 9.30
C PRO A 331 15.05 -10.78 8.56
N ALA A 332 15.76 -11.89 8.33
CA ALA A 332 17.18 -11.88 7.96
C ALA A 332 17.50 -11.34 6.56
N ASP A 333 16.52 -11.29 5.65
CA ASP A 333 16.70 -10.85 4.25
C ASP A 333 15.48 -10.06 3.78
N LYS A 334 15.19 -8.93 4.43
CA LYS A 334 14.07 -8.06 4.02
C LYS A 334 14.23 -7.62 2.56
N ASP A 335 13.35 -8.12 1.69
CA ASP A 335 13.15 -7.59 0.35
C ASP A 335 11.69 -7.12 0.20
N MET A 336 11.51 -6.06 -0.61
CA MET A 336 10.20 -5.43 -0.83
C MET A 336 9.63 -4.74 0.41
N GLY A 337 8.35 -4.39 0.43
CA GLY A 337 7.73 -3.56 1.48
C GLY A 337 7.76 -2.07 1.14
N TYR A 338 7.65 -1.73 -0.14
CA TYR A 338 7.76 -0.35 -0.62
C TYR A 338 6.41 0.33 -0.80
N GLY A 339 6.33 1.64 -0.59
CA GLY A 339 5.18 2.42 -1.01
C GLY A 339 5.15 2.59 -2.53
N TYR A 340 5.95 3.50 -3.07
CA TYR A 340 6.09 3.74 -4.51
C TYR A 340 7.48 3.33 -5.02
N ARG A 341 7.53 2.72 -6.20
CA ARG A 341 8.78 2.29 -6.84
C ARG A 341 9.07 3.06 -8.12
N PHE A 342 10.19 3.77 -8.14
CA PHE A 342 10.73 4.42 -9.32
C PHE A 342 11.41 3.39 -10.23
N MET A 343 10.64 2.78 -11.10
CA MET A 343 11.15 1.78 -12.03
C MET A 343 11.91 2.41 -13.20
N THR A 344 12.64 1.57 -13.92
CA THR A 344 13.40 1.95 -15.12
C THR A 344 12.48 2.38 -16.26
N ARG A 345 12.99 3.24 -17.15
CA ARG A 345 12.34 3.69 -18.40
C ARG A 345 11.01 4.42 -18.24
N VAL A 346 10.76 5.00 -17.07
CA VAL A 346 9.57 5.81 -16.78
C VAL A 346 10.00 7.06 -16.02
N ASP A 347 9.50 8.20 -16.48
CA ASP A 347 9.59 9.44 -15.74
C ASP A 347 8.48 9.42 -14.67
N SER A 348 8.80 9.83 -13.45
CA SER A 348 7.85 9.77 -12.33
C SER A 348 7.91 11.04 -11.50
N ASP A 349 6.75 11.63 -11.25
CA ASP A 349 6.57 12.68 -10.28
C ASP A 349 5.74 12.16 -9.10
N VAL A 350 6.27 12.27 -7.88
CA VAL A 350 5.69 11.72 -6.67
C VAL A 350 5.51 12.83 -5.65
N HIS A 351 4.29 13.33 -5.46
CA HIS A 351 4.10 14.52 -4.63
C HIS A 351 2.77 14.56 -3.85
N HIS A 352 2.73 15.31 -2.76
CA HIS A 352 1.52 15.48 -1.93
C HIS A 352 0.96 14.17 -1.39
N ASN A 353 1.77 13.12 -1.25
CA ASN A 353 1.33 11.84 -0.69
C ASN A 353 1.55 11.80 0.81
N ILE A 354 0.87 10.87 1.49
CA ILE A 354 1.22 10.44 2.84
C ILE A 354 1.75 9.00 2.73
N PHE A 355 2.99 8.78 3.14
CA PHE A 355 3.58 7.45 3.25
C PHE A 355 3.92 7.14 4.70
N GLY A 356 3.34 6.07 5.25
CA GLY A 356 3.73 5.70 6.59
C GLY A 356 3.51 4.25 6.95
N CYS A 357 4.19 3.84 8.02
CA CYS A 357 4.17 2.47 8.49
C CYS A 357 4.50 1.45 7.38
N ASN A 358 5.38 1.78 6.43
CA ASN A 358 5.86 0.81 5.46
C ASN A 358 6.96 -0.06 6.09
N ASP A 359 6.90 -1.37 5.88
CA ASP A 359 7.79 -2.34 6.51
C ASP A 359 9.26 -2.24 6.03
N PHE A 360 9.46 -1.64 4.85
CA PHE A 360 10.78 -1.28 4.35
C PHE A 360 10.91 0.23 4.13
N SER A 361 10.73 0.73 2.90
CA SER A 361 10.91 2.15 2.58
C SER A 361 9.66 2.74 1.92
N ALA A 362 9.32 3.99 2.20
CA ALA A 362 8.21 4.63 1.49
C ALA A 362 8.45 4.70 -0.02
N LEU A 363 9.65 5.12 -0.42
CA LEU A 363 10.06 5.23 -1.82
C LEU A 363 11.23 4.29 -2.14
N ASP A 364 11.20 3.70 -3.34
CA ASP A 364 12.29 2.89 -3.90
C ASP A 364 12.84 3.52 -5.18
N ARG A 365 14.03 4.11 -5.11
CA ARG A 365 14.77 4.62 -6.29
C ARG A 365 16.04 3.82 -6.55
N THR A 366 16.09 2.56 -6.09
CA THR A 366 17.24 1.65 -6.25
C THR A 366 17.41 1.09 -7.66
N ARG A 367 16.38 1.18 -8.51
CA ARG A 367 16.42 0.72 -9.89
C ARG A 367 17.11 1.74 -10.79
N ILE A 368 18.06 1.27 -11.59
CA ILE A 368 18.88 2.08 -12.50
C ILE A 368 18.76 1.51 -13.91
N ASP A 369 18.54 2.39 -14.88
CA ASP A 369 18.56 2.00 -16.28
C ASP A 369 19.97 1.54 -16.68
N SER A 370 20.03 0.37 -17.33
CA SER A 370 21.31 -0.21 -17.76
C SER A 370 22.00 0.64 -18.83
N ASP A 371 21.21 1.35 -19.64
CA ASP A 371 21.71 2.34 -20.58
C ASP A 371 21.90 3.67 -19.85
N LYS A 372 23.15 4.12 -19.77
CA LYS A 372 23.52 5.35 -19.05
C LYS A 372 22.89 6.60 -19.63
N ASN A 373 22.63 6.65 -20.93
CA ASN A 373 21.99 7.81 -21.57
C ASN A 373 20.49 7.87 -21.23
N ILE A 374 19.84 6.69 -21.16
CA ILE A 374 18.46 6.59 -20.70
C ILE A 374 18.38 6.97 -19.21
N GLU A 375 19.27 6.44 -18.36
CA GLU A 375 19.31 6.81 -16.94
C GLU A 375 19.52 8.32 -16.75
N ALA A 376 20.49 8.91 -17.44
CA ALA A 376 20.79 10.34 -17.32
C ALA A 376 19.65 11.25 -17.82
N SER A 377 18.74 10.73 -18.65
CA SER A 377 17.57 11.47 -19.15
C SER A 377 16.29 11.18 -18.37
N ARG A 378 16.25 10.10 -17.57
CA ARG A 378 15.09 9.71 -16.78
C ARG A 378 14.86 10.72 -15.66
N LYS A 379 13.64 11.25 -15.59
CA LYS A 379 13.24 12.24 -14.59
C LYS A 379 12.46 11.58 -13.48
N THR A 380 13.03 11.56 -12.28
CA THR A 380 12.35 11.12 -11.08
C THR A 380 12.32 12.25 -10.08
N SER A 381 11.15 12.63 -9.61
CA SER A 381 10.93 13.70 -8.64
C SER A 381 10.18 13.17 -7.43
N SER A 382 10.46 13.74 -6.27
CA SER A 382 9.69 13.53 -5.05
C SER A 382 9.63 14.84 -4.29
N TYR A 383 8.47 15.44 -4.09
CA TYR A 383 8.37 16.70 -3.34
C TYR A 383 7.05 16.83 -2.60
N GLU A 384 7.04 17.61 -1.53
CA GLU A 384 5.82 17.86 -0.74
C GLU A 384 5.16 16.53 -0.32
N ASN A 385 5.91 15.52 0.09
CA ASN A 385 5.34 14.30 0.67
C ASN A 385 5.48 14.33 2.18
N LEU A 386 4.52 13.69 2.85
CA LEU A 386 4.52 13.49 4.29
C LEU A 386 4.91 12.05 4.61
N PHE A 387 5.85 11.89 5.51
CA PHE A 387 6.35 10.61 5.98
C PHE A 387 6.00 10.40 7.46
N PHE A 388 5.84 9.14 7.86
CA PHE A 388 5.91 8.75 9.27
C PHE A 388 6.14 7.24 9.43
N ASN A 389 7.06 6.88 10.32
CA ASN A 389 7.21 5.50 10.81
C ASN A 389 7.42 4.45 9.70
N ASN A 390 8.10 4.81 8.60
CA ASN A 390 8.64 3.83 7.66
C ASN A 390 9.84 3.14 8.32
N ILE A 391 9.88 1.80 8.34
CA ILE A 391 10.81 1.07 9.23
C ILE A 391 12.28 1.28 8.83
N GLU A 392 12.60 1.29 7.54
CA GLU A 392 13.99 1.32 7.07
C GLU A 392 14.40 2.67 6.51
N ALA A 393 13.52 3.38 5.79
CA ALA A 393 13.79 4.69 5.18
C ALA A 393 12.51 5.36 4.65
N ASP A 394 12.60 6.64 4.32
CA ASP A 394 11.59 7.32 3.50
C ASP A 394 11.93 7.18 2.01
N ILE A 395 13.23 7.17 1.66
CA ILE A 395 13.69 6.76 0.34
C ILE A 395 14.91 5.83 0.41
N ALA A 396 14.86 4.76 -0.37
CA ALA A 396 15.98 3.85 -0.58
C ALA A 396 16.68 4.13 -1.90
N LEU A 397 18.01 4.29 -1.85
CA LEU A 397 18.86 4.58 -3.01
C LEU A 397 19.93 3.52 -3.23
N PRO A 398 20.45 3.36 -4.47
CA PRO A 398 21.59 2.48 -4.70
C PRO A 398 22.85 3.10 -4.08
N SER A 399 23.64 2.31 -3.34
CA SER A 399 24.89 2.81 -2.73
C SER A 399 26.14 2.59 -3.56
N GLY A 400 26.05 1.86 -4.67
CA GLY A 400 27.22 1.32 -5.39
C GLY A 400 27.96 0.20 -4.64
N GLY A 401 27.52 -0.17 -3.44
CA GLY A 401 28.00 -1.31 -2.64
C GLY A 401 26.92 -2.38 -2.40
N GLY A 402 27.13 -3.24 -1.40
CA GLY A 402 26.27 -4.39 -1.13
C GLY A 402 24.96 -4.11 -0.36
N LYS A 403 24.68 -2.86 0.06
CA LYS A 403 23.46 -2.47 0.80
C LYS A 403 22.86 -1.19 0.23
N PHE A 404 21.57 -0.95 0.39
CA PHE A 404 20.96 0.33 -0.03
C PHE A 404 21.30 1.48 0.93
N MET A 405 21.39 2.69 0.42
CA MET A 405 21.37 3.90 1.25
C MET A 405 19.94 4.14 1.70
N ARG A 406 19.80 4.58 2.94
CA ARG A 406 18.52 4.80 3.62
C ARG A 406 18.48 6.24 4.05
N ILE A 407 17.55 6.99 3.49
CA ILE A 407 17.44 8.43 3.64
C ILE A 407 16.07 8.72 4.23
N PHE A 408 16.06 9.62 5.21
CA PHE A 408 14.85 10.08 5.89
C PHE A 408 14.53 11.51 5.44
N ALA A 409 13.31 11.96 5.70
CA ALA A 409 12.77 13.21 5.18
C ALA A 409 13.70 14.43 5.35
N GLU A 410 14.42 14.52 6.47
CA GLU A 410 15.35 15.64 6.76
C GLU A 410 16.53 15.77 5.78
N ASP A 411 16.90 14.68 5.11
CA ASP A 411 18.03 14.62 4.19
C ASP A 411 17.59 14.58 2.71
N PHE A 412 16.30 14.81 2.40
CA PHE A 412 15.79 14.69 1.02
C PHE A 412 16.41 15.69 0.05
N GLU A 413 16.66 16.92 0.48
CA GLU A 413 17.22 17.97 -0.38
C GLU A 413 18.62 17.62 -0.90
N ASP A 414 19.34 16.71 -0.22
CA ASP A 414 20.65 16.20 -0.63
C ASP A 414 20.57 15.00 -1.61
N VAL A 415 19.37 14.59 -2.04
CA VAL A 415 19.17 13.47 -2.96
C VAL A 415 19.34 13.92 -4.42
N ASP A 416 20.59 13.98 -4.87
CA ASP A 416 20.97 14.37 -6.24
C ASP A 416 20.37 13.49 -7.37
N GLN A 417 19.88 12.29 -7.05
CA GLN A 417 19.24 11.39 -8.01
C GLN A 417 17.80 11.81 -8.35
N LEU A 418 17.22 12.74 -7.58
CA LEU A 418 15.91 13.31 -7.84
C LEU A 418 16.06 14.65 -8.56
N ALA A 419 15.21 14.89 -9.56
CA ALA A 419 15.16 16.16 -10.28
C ALA A 419 14.55 17.28 -9.43
N ILE A 420 13.66 16.92 -8.51
CA ILE A 420 13.05 17.80 -7.49
C ILE A 420 12.94 16.96 -6.21
N ALA A 421 13.40 17.51 -5.09
CA ALA A 421 13.43 16.84 -3.78
C ALA A 421 12.82 17.69 -2.65
N ASP A 422 12.20 18.81 -3.00
CA ASP A 422 11.84 19.90 -2.09
C ASP A 422 10.69 19.51 -1.14
N ASP A 423 10.67 20.09 0.07
CA ASP A 423 9.53 20.07 0.99
C ASP A 423 8.98 18.68 1.37
N ASN A 424 9.82 17.64 1.25
CA ASN A 424 9.55 16.34 1.86
C ASN A 424 9.80 16.44 3.37
N ARG A 425 8.83 16.01 4.18
CA ARG A 425 8.95 16.12 5.65
C ARG A 425 8.22 15.02 6.38
N GLU A 426 8.61 14.79 7.62
CA GLU A 426 7.82 14.01 8.55
C GLU A 426 6.50 14.75 8.89
N LEU A 427 5.47 13.99 9.27
CA LEU A 427 4.27 14.55 9.89
C LEU A 427 4.64 15.33 11.16
N ASN A 428 4.01 16.49 11.35
CA ASN A 428 4.16 17.23 12.60
C ASN A 428 3.27 16.66 13.72
N ASP A 429 3.45 17.12 14.96
CA ASP A 429 2.73 16.59 16.13
C ASP A 429 1.19 16.70 15.97
N ASP A 430 0.66 17.78 15.40
CA ASP A 430 -0.79 18.00 15.23
C ASP A 430 -1.39 17.13 14.12
N GLU A 431 -0.64 16.98 13.02
CA GLU A 431 -0.97 16.07 11.93
C GLU A 431 -0.97 14.62 12.41
N ILE A 432 0.03 14.20 13.21
CA ILE A 432 0.07 12.87 13.82
C ILE A 432 -1.17 12.66 14.70
N ASN A 433 -1.49 13.62 15.57
CA ASN A 433 -2.64 13.53 16.48
C ASN A 433 -3.98 13.44 15.74
N THR A 434 -4.08 14.05 14.56
CA THR A 434 -5.27 14.00 13.71
C THR A 434 -5.33 12.69 12.94
N PHE A 435 -4.25 12.37 12.23
CA PHE A 435 -4.16 11.23 11.33
C PHE A 435 -4.25 9.89 12.07
N SER A 436 -3.57 9.75 13.22
CA SER A 436 -3.54 8.49 13.98
C SER A 436 -4.91 8.06 14.50
N LYS A 437 -5.85 9.00 14.68
CA LYS A 437 -7.23 8.71 15.14
C LYS A 437 -8.09 8.06 14.06
N LEU A 438 -7.72 8.21 12.79
CA LEU A 438 -8.42 7.65 11.64
C LEU A 438 -7.89 6.27 11.24
N ILE A 439 -6.65 5.95 11.63
CA ILE A 439 -6.09 4.60 11.46
C ILE A 439 -6.71 3.66 12.49
N ASP A 440 -6.98 2.40 12.10
CA ASP A 440 -7.39 1.37 13.05
C ASP A 440 -6.38 1.26 14.21
N ALA A 441 -6.86 1.52 15.42
CA ALA A 441 -6.00 1.68 16.60
C ALA A 441 -5.25 0.38 16.95
N ALA A 442 -5.90 -0.77 16.78
CA ALA A 442 -5.27 -2.06 17.07
C ALA A 442 -4.18 -2.36 16.04
N TYR A 443 -4.46 -2.14 14.76
CA TYR A 443 -3.49 -2.31 13.67
C TYR A 443 -2.28 -1.38 13.84
N LEU A 444 -2.51 -0.09 14.09
CA LEU A 444 -1.44 0.88 14.31
C LEU A 444 -0.60 0.50 15.54
N LYS A 445 -1.23 0.15 16.66
CA LYS A 445 -0.54 -0.31 17.87
C LYS A 445 0.30 -1.55 17.60
N ALA A 446 -0.23 -2.54 16.88
CA ALA A 446 0.52 -3.75 16.53
C ALA A 446 1.74 -3.43 15.66
N PHE A 447 1.59 -2.55 14.67
CA PHE A 447 2.69 -2.15 13.79
C PHE A 447 3.79 -1.38 14.54
N LEU A 448 3.42 -0.40 15.35
CA LEU A 448 4.36 0.41 16.14
C LEU A 448 5.17 -0.42 17.15
N ASN A 449 4.64 -1.58 17.55
CA ASN A 449 5.28 -2.51 18.48
C ASN A 449 5.73 -3.80 17.80
N ILE A 450 6.11 -3.75 16.52
CA ILE A 450 6.70 -4.90 15.83
C ILE A 450 7.99 -5.31 16.54
N GLU A 451 8.04 -6.56 16.96
CA GLU A 451 9.21 -7.22 17.48
C GLU A 451 9.71 -8.23 16.45
N SER A 452 11.03 -8.38 16.32
CA SER A 452 11.62 -9.42 15.48
C SER A 452 12.89 -9.97 16.08
N SER A 453 13.15 -11.26 15.85
CA SER A 453 14.41 -11.89 16.23
C SER A 453 14.74 -13.05 15.30
N THR A 454 16.03 -13.32 15.16
CA THR A 454 16.58 -14.48 14.45
C THR A 454 17.52 -15.20 15.40
N SER A 455 17.33 -16.51 15.56
CA SER A 455 18.22 -17.36 16.36
C SER A 455 18.73 -18.52 15.52
N THR A 456 20.00 -18.85 15.64
CA THR A 456 20.63 -19.97 14.94
C THR A 456 21.04 -21.04 15.93
N SER A 457 20.81 -22.29 15.57
CA SER A 457 21.26 -23.46 16.32
C SER A 457 22.07 -24.36 15.41
N TYR A 458 23.08 -24.99 15.97
CA TYR A 458 24.00 -25.84 15.24
C TYR A 458 24.28 -27.09 16.05
N ASN A 459 23.91 -28.24 15.50
CA ASN A 459 24.23 -29.54 16.10
C ASN A 459 25.12 -30.33 15.14
N PRO A 460 26.46 -30.36 15.36
CA PRO A 460 27.38 -31.11 14.49
C PRO A 460 27.10 -32.62 14.51
N ASN A 461 26.43 -33.11 15.56
CA ASN A 461 26.12 -34.51 15.77
C ASN A 461 24.71 -34.88 15.30
N SER A 462 23.97 -33.98 14.63
CA SER A 462 22.72 -34.38 13.99
C SER A 462 23.00 -35.44 12.93
N SER A 463 22.04 -36.34 12.68
CA SER A 463 22.15 -37.37 11.65
C SER A 463 22.48 -36.76 10.27
N GLU A 464 21.90 -35.60 9.97
CA GLU A 464 22.22 -34.83 8.77
C GLU A 464 23.68 -34.34 8.76
N ASN A 465 24.15 -33.69 9.83
CA ASN A 465 25.48 -33.11 9.85
C ASN A 465 26.59 -34.15 9.93
N THR A 466 26.35 -35.29 10.58
CA THR A 466 27.26 -36.44 10.53
C THR A 466 27.35 -37.02 9.13
N PHE A 467 26.22 -37.18 8.42
CA PHE A 467 26.21 -37.63 7.02
C PHE A 467 26.89 -36.63 6.07
N ARG A 468 26.58 -35.34 6.18
CA ARG A 468 27.21 -34.27 5.38
C ARG A 468 28.71 -34.22 5.60
N SER A 469 29.16 -34.31 6.85
CA SER A 469 30.59 -34.37 7.17
C SER A 469 31.26 -35.61 6.59
N ALA A 470 30.62 -36.78 6.66
CA ALA A 470 31.16 -38.01 6.07
C ALA A 470 31.27 -37.93 4.53
N MET A 471 30.40 -37.14 3.89
CA MET A 471 30.42 -36.85 2.46
C MET A 471 31.33 -35.66 2.08
N GLY A 472 32.09 -35.09 3.02
CA GLY A 472 32.95 -33.92 2.77
C GLY A 472 32.18 -32.63 2.47
N MET A 473 30.90 -32.56 2.84
CA MET A 473 30.03 -31.40 2.63
C MET A 473 29.99 -30.51 3.88
N ASN A 474 29.80 -29.20 3.68
CA ASN A 474 29.59 -28.25 4.77
C ASN A 474 28.36 -28.64 5.61
N GLN A 475 28.52 -28.69 6.93
CA GLN A 475 27.43 -28.90 7.88
C GLN A 475 26.47 -27.70 7.90
N ARG A 476 25.23 -27.90 8.33
CA ARG A 476 24.15 -26.89 8.32
C ARG A 476 23.58 -26.68 9.72
N GLY A 477 23.27 -25.43 10.03
CA GLY A 477 22.49 -25.06 11.22
C GLY A 477 21.00 -24.93 10.92
N THR A 478 20.20 -24.76 11.95
CA THR A 478 18.78 -24.42 11.88
C THR A 478 18.60 -22.99 12.33
N GLU A 479 17.93 -22.18 11.51
CA GLU A 479 17.54 -20.82 11.85
C GLU A 479 16.07 -20.77 12.28
N THR A 480 15.78 -20.07 13.36
CA THR A 480 14.42 -19.82 13.87
C THR A 480 14.18 -18.33 13.86
N ASN A 481 13.18 -17.93 13.07
CA ASN A 481 12.77 -16.54 12.90
C ASN A 481 11.48 -16.25 13.67
N PHE A 482 11.36 -15.01 14.14
CA PHE A 482 10.18 -14.46 14.79
C PHE A 482 9.94 -13.03 14.27
N VAL A 483 8.67 -12.74 13.98
CA VAL A 483 8.13 -11.39 13.84
C VAL A 483 6.75 -11.38 14.48
N SER A 484 6.37 -10.33 15.21
CA SER A 484 5.08 -10.28 15.90
C SER A 484 3.90 -9.93 15.00
N MET A 485 4.16 -9.34 13.83
CA MET A 485 3.13 -8.95 12.86
C MET A 485 3.70 -9.02 11.44
N TYR A 486 2.88 -9.48 10.48
CA TYR A 486 3.22 -9.48 9.07
C TYR A 486 1.97 -9.71 8.21
N GLY A 487 1.65 -8.70 7.40
CA GLY A 487 0.61 -8.79 6.38
C GLY A 487 -0.80 -9.03 6.91
N ASN A 488 -1.06 -8.85 8.22
CA ASN A 488 -2.38 -9.07 8.82
C ASN A 488 -3.45 -8.26 8.06
N ALA A 489 -4.66 -8.79 7.98
CA ALA A 489 -5.72 -8.10 7.25
C ALA A 489 -6.13 -6.81 7.95
N TYR A 490 -6.12 -5.70 7.21
CA TYR A 490 -6.66 -4.43 7.69
C TYR A 490 -8.19 -4.44 7.53
N PRO A 491 -8.95 -3.86 8.48
CA PRO A 491 -10.41 -3.88 8.43
C PRO A 491 -10.96 -3.12 7.22
N PHE A 492 -11.71 -3.80 6.36
CA PHE A 492 -12.30 -3.21 5.15
C PHE A 492 -13.15 -1.98 5.46
N GLU A 493 -13.98 -2.07 6.49
CA GLU A 493 -14.90 -1.01 6.91
C GLU A 493 -14.20 0.28 7.38
N LYS A 494 -12.95 0.19 7.81
CA LYS A 494 -12.16 1.31 8.35
C LYS A 494 -11.28 1.98 7.30
N ALA A 495 -11.11 1.38 6.13
CA ALA A 495 -10.21 1.92 5.11
C ALA A 495 -10.67 3.31 4.64
N ALA A 496 -11.97 3.48 4.39
CA ALA A 496 -12.53 4.72 3.84
C ALA A 496 -12.40 5.95 4.78
N ASP A 497 -12.24 5.74 6.09
CA ASP A 497 -12.11 6.81 7.08
C ASP A 497 -10.84 7.67 6.87
N LEU A 498 -9.88 7.18 6.07
CA LEU A 498 -8.61 7.86 5.78
C LEU A 498 -8.69 8.90 4.65
N PHE A 499 -9.82 8.99 3.93
CA PHE A 499 -10.00 10.05 2.94
C PHE A 499 -10.19 11.41 3.61
N GLY A 500 -9.45 12.41 3.15
CA GLY A 500 -9.51 13.77 3.68
C GLY A 500 -8.90 13.93 5.06
N ALA A 501 -7.98 13.04 5.43
CA ALA A 501 -7.39 13.02 6.76
C ALA A 501 -6.46 14.22 7.02
N ILE A 502 -5.72 14.68 6.01
CA ILE A 502 -4.90 15.89 6.03
C ILE A 502 -5.22 16.67 4.76
N GLU A 503 -5.58 17.95 4.90
CA GLU A 503 -5.89 18.81 3.76
C GLU A 503 -4.63 19.02 2.90
N GLY A 504 -4.76 18.84 1.59
CA GLY A 504 -3.65 19.01 0.64
C GLY A 504 -2.66 17.85 0.56
N TYR A 505 -2.68 16.89 1.49
CA TYR A 505 -1.77 15.74 1.49
C TYR A 505 -2.48 14.41 1.65
N GLY A 506 -1.98 13.40 0.94
CA GLY A 506 -2.60 12.08 0.90
C GLY A 506 -3.95 12.10 0.20
N ALA A 507 -4.73 11.03 0.37
CA ALA A 507 -6.05 10.95 -0.22
C ALA A 507 -6.99 12.00 0.40
N GLN A 508 -7.59 12.81 -0.46
CA GLN A 508 -8.50 13.91 -0.16
C GLN A 508 -9.96 13.47 -0.16
N LYS A 509 -10.84 14.28 0.41
CA LYS A 509 -12.29 14.04 0.34
C LYS A 509 -12.72 13.94 -1.13
N ILE A 510 -13.59 12.97 -1.41
CA ILE A 510 -14.16 12.79 -2.75
C ILE A 510 -15.35 13.76 -2.87
N GLU A 511 -15.30 14.62 -3.88
CA GLU A 511 -16.34 15.61 -4.20
C GLU A 511 -17.37 15.06 -5.21
#